data_AF-A0A4S2MUF5-F1
#
_entry.id   AF-A0A4S2MUF5-F1
#
_cell.length_a   1.000
_cell.length_b   1.000
_cell.length_c   1.000
_cell.angle_alpha   90.00
_cell.angle_beta   90.00
_cell.angle_gamma   90.00
#
_symmetry.space_group_name_H-M   'P 1'
#
loop_
_entity.id
_entity.type
_entity.pdbx_description
1 polymer ?
#
loop_
_entity_poly.entity_id
_entity_poly.type
_entity_poly.pdbx_seq_one_letter_code
_entity_poly.pdbx_strand_id
1 'polypeptide(L)'
;MAPISDRQQVDELILDYLLWYCAETLIYEHSLLLDEGPQDCIQSALTKSDSVIKMTYLFYADFLRAHSIPTPLTIRRRLKLCRFVCSYFRRLDITDLPSVFARKPGEAAPHITARAITWLRRRGQTSVFPPGTTIPSFTPSTTEPRNTAREEVLFGRNLRKRHINGTLTLRDALFEFMLLSAFESALDAEVNEQWIELAVQFMLHAVLEAYHPSSESSPNHGVEIVNECFSYGFMPLIIPITDNGDDDTETTPQEIILNDMYGGLSSTSSVSIGEILETRRNAVLSELIPPYGGDGDTHLRKLVEKYPRDEFEKMLMEFLIGVRGNQDRPVLAQLEGNRLAGYSDEEVKGLLTALGMVTEVEG
;
A
#
# COMPACT_ATOMS: atom_id res chain seq x y z
N MET A 1 10.86 13.36 -30.80
CA MET A 1 11.18 13.28 -29.36
C MET A 1 12.13 14.43 -29.06
N ALA A 2 11.77 15.32 -28.14
CA ALA A 2 12.71 16.34 -27.67
C ALA A 2 13.85 15.64 -26.91
N PRO A 3 15.10 16.10 -27.03
CA PRO A 3 16.21 15.52 -26.29
C PRO A 3 15.98 15.70 -24.78
N ILE A 4 16.09 14.61 -24.02
CA ILE A 4 16.13 14.66 -22.55
C ILE A 4 17.34 15.52 -22.19
N SER A 5 17.14 16.58 -21.42
CA SER A 5 18.25 17.43 -20.99
C SER A 5 19.16 16.67 -20.01
N ASP A 6 20.47 16.94 -20.02
CA ASP A 6 21.43 16.36 -19.07
C ASP A 6 20.96 16.55 -17.62
N ARG A 7 20.29 17.67 -17.33
CA ARG A 7 19.70 17.96 -16.02
C ARG A 7 18.59 16.97 -15.63
N GLN A 8 17.71 16.62 -16.58
CA GLN A 8 16.63 15.67 -16.30
C GLN A 8 17.19 14.28 -15.99
N GLN A 9 18.23 13.83 -16.69
CA GLN A 9 18.85 12.53 -16.40
C GLN A 9 19.44 12.50 -14.99
N VAL A 10 20.12 13.57 -14.58
CA VAL A 10 20.64 13.69 -13.21
C VAL A 10 19.52 13.67 -12.18
N ASP A 11 18.46 14.46 -12.41
CA ASP A 11 17.32 14.51 -11.49
C ASP A 11 16.58 13.15 -11.42
N GLU A 12 16.49 12.41 -12.52
CA GLU A 12 15.95 11.05 -12.56
C GLU A 12 16.79 10.08 -11.73
N LEU A 13 18.12 10.13 -11.82
CA LEU A 13 19.03 9.30 -11.01
C LEU A 13 18.90 9.60 -9.51
N ILE A 14 18.79 10.88 -9.15
CA ILE A 14 18.59 11.30 -7.75
C ILE A 14 17.23 10.82 -7.24
N LEU A 15 16.16 11.03 -8.01
CA LEU A 15 14.83 10.57 -7.62
C LEU A 15 14.80 9.06 -7.44
N ASP A 16 15.40 8.31 -8.36
CA ASP A 16 15.44 6.85 -8.32
C ASP A 16 16.11 6.33 -7.05
N TYR A 17 17.24 6.94 -6.69
CA TYR A 17 17.96 6.65 -5.45
C TYR A 17 17.14 7.00 -4.21
N LEU A 18 16.55 8.20 -4.14
CA LEU A 18 15.79 8.64 -2.98
C LEU A 18 14.53 7.79 -2.73
N LEU A 19 13.85 7.35 -3.78
CA LEU A 19 12.69 6.46 -3.66
C LEU A 19 13.10 5.08 -3.14
N TRP A 20 14.16 4.51 -3.70
CA TRP A 20 14.72 3.24 -3.22
C TRP A 20 15.15 3.34 -1.75
N TYR A 21 15.94 4.36 -1.43
CA TYR A 21 16.53 4.53 -0.10
C TYR A 21 15.47 4.80 0.97
N CYS A 22 14.41 5.54 0.62
CA CYS A 22 13.26 5.76 1.49
C CYS A 22 12.51 4.46 1.78
N ALA A 23 12.20 3.67 0.75
CA ALA A 23 11.52 2.40 0.93
C ALA A 23 12.37 1.42 1.76
N GLU A 24 13.66 1.32 1.43
CA GLU A 24 14.63 0.49 2.13
C GLU A 24 14.73 0.83 3.61
N THR A 25 14.87 2.13 3.93
CA THR A 25 15.02 2.60 5.30
C THR A 25 13.76 2.32 6.12
N LEU A 26 12.57 2.46 5.53
CA LEU A 26 11.31 2.20 6.21
C LEU A 26 11.05 0.71 6.45
N ILE A 27 11.36 -0.14 5.46
CA ILE A 27 11.30 -1.60 5.59
C ILE A 27 12.26 -2.04 6.71
N TYR A 28 13.49 -1.53 6.73
CA TYR A 28 14.48 -1.84 7.76
C TYR A 28 14.07 -1.35 9.16
N GLU A 29 13.54 -0.13 9.27
CA GLU A 29 13.00 0.38 10.53
C GLU A 29 11.90 -0.55 11.06
N HIS A 30 10.97 -0.96 10.20
CA HIS A 30 9.86 -1.79 10.60
C HIS A 30 10.32 -3.21 10.97
N SER A 31 11.27 -3.81 10.26
CA SER A 31 11.84 -5.10 10.66
C SER A 31 12.48 -5.04 12.05
N LEU A 32 13.21 -3.97 12.36
CA LEU A 32 13.77 -3.77 13.71
C LEU A 32 12.69 -3.66 14.80
N LEU A 33 11.55 -3.05 14.48
CA LEU A 33 10.42 -2.96 15.40
C LEU A 33 9.74 -4.32 15.60
N LEU A 34 9.61 -5.11 14.53
CA LEU A 34 9.04 -6.44 14.60
C LEU A 34 9.88 -7.40 15.44
N ASP A 35 11.20 -7.39 15.19
CA ASP A 35 12.18 -8.28 15.83
C ASP A 35 12.60 -7.81 17.24
N GLU A 36 12.01 -6.71 17.74
CA GLU A 36 12.37 -6.09 19.03
C GLU A 36 13.87 -5.80 19.15
N GLY A 37 14.45 -5.24 18.08
CA GLY A 37 15.86 -4.92 18.00
C GLY A 37 16.35 -3.94 19.09
N PRO A 38 17.68 -3.73 19.20
CA PRO A 38 18.25 -2.84 20.21
C PRO A 38 17.65 -1.43 20.13
N GLN A 39 17.32 -0.84 21.27
CA GLN A 39 16.63 0.45 21.34
C GLN A 39 17.39 1.58 20.63
N ASP A 40 18.72 1.59 20.73
CA ASP A 40 19.57 2.57 20.05
C ASP A 40 19.49 2.43 18.51
N CYS A 41 19.44 1.20 18.01
CA CYS A 41 19.26 0.93 16.58
C CYS A 41 17.89 1.39 16.09
N ILE A 42 16.84 1.13 16.87
CA ILE A 42 15.48 1.60 16.56
C ILE A 42 15.42 3.13 16.50
N GLN A 43 15.99 3.82 17.49
CA GLN A 43 15.97 5.29 17.53
C GLN A 43 16.78 5.93 16.39
N SER A 44 17.92 5.31 16.05
CA SER A 44 18.72 5.70 14.88
C SER A 44 17.93 5.52 13.58
N ALA A 45 17.28 4.36 13.40
CA ALA A 45 16.46 4.08 12.22
C ALA A 45 15.28 5.06 12.09
N LEU A 46 14.59 5.38 13.19
CA LEU A 46 13.49 6.35 13.23
C LEU A 46 13.93 7.76 12.80
N THR A 47 15.08 8.23 13.30
CA THR A 47 15.61 9.56 12.96
C THR A 47 16.02 9.61 11.49
N LYS A 48 16.61 8.52 11.01
CA LYS A 48 17.05 8.36 9.62
C LYS A 48 15.86 8.36 8.65
N SER A 49 14.82 7.56 8.92
CA SER A 49 13.63 7.48 8.07
C SER A 49 12.86 8.80 8.01
N ASP A 50 12.72 9.52 9.13
CA ASP A 50 12.08 10.84 9.15
C ASP A 50 12.81 11.84 8.24
N SER A 51 14.15 11.80 8.24
CA SER A 51 14.97 12.65 7.39
C SER A 51 14.83 12.28 5.91
N VAL A 52 14.86 10.98 5.60
CA VAL A 52 14.75 10.47 4.23
C VAL A 52 13.38 10.75 3.63
N ILE A 53 12.28 10.56 4.37
CA ILE A 53 10.93 10.89 3.88
C ILE A 53 10.85 12.36 3.47
N LYS A 54 11.37 13.27 4.31
CA LYS A 54 11.37 14.72 4.02
C LYS A 54 12.16 15.02 2.75
N MET A 55 13.36 14.45 2.60
CA MET A 55 14.19 14.65 1.41
C MET A 55 13.50 14.12 0.15
N THR A 56 12.99 12.89 0.19
CA THR A 56 12.30 12.26 -0.94
C THR A 56 11.07 13.06 -1.36
N TYR A 57 10.27 13.54 -0.41
CA TYR A 57 9.11 14.38 -0.71
C TYR A 57 9.50 15.70 -1.37
N LEU A 58 10.40 16.47 -0.75
CA LEU A 58 10.79 17.79 -1.26
C LEU A 58 11.36 17.66 -2.67
N PHE A 59 12.24 16.68 -2.87
CA PHE A 59 12.83 16.41 -4.18
C PHE A 59 11.78 15.97 -5.21
N TYR A 60 10.84 15.09 -4.84
CA TYR A 60 9.78 14.67 -5.75
C TYR A 60 8.89 15.85 -6.19
N ALA A 61 8.55 16.74 -5.26
CA ALA A 61 7.77 17.95 -5.57
C ALA A 61 8.54 18.92 -6.48
N ASP A 62 9.85 19.09 -6.27
CA ASP A 62 10.72 19.87 -7.16
C ASP A 62 10.84 19.22 -8.55
N PHE A 63 10.99 17.90 -8.60
CA PHE A 63 11.10 17.11 -9.82
C PHE A 63 9.85 17.29 -10.70
N LEU A 64 8.65 17.14 -10.14
CA LEU A 64 7.39 17.31 -10.89
C LEU A 64 7.19 18.75 -11.39
N ARG A 65 7.71 19.75 -10.67
CA ARG A 65 7.68 21.15 -11.11
C ARG A 65 8.65 21.43 -12.25
N ALA A 66 9.78 20.73 -12.28
CA ALA A 66 10.83 20.91 -13.27
C ALA A 66 10.60 20.10 -14.56
N HIS A 67 10.00 18.91 -14.45
CA HIS A 67 9.92 17.92 -15.52
C HIS A 67 8.46 17.54 -15.82
N SER A 68 8.02 17.73 -17.06
CA SER A 68 6.67 17.40 -17.52
C SER A 68 6.57 16.07 -18.29
N ILE A 69 7.67 15.32 -18.39
CA ILE A 69 7.82 14.13 -19.22
C ILE A 69 7.51 12.87 -18.38
N PRO A 70 6.95 11.79 -18.99
CA PRO A 70 6.72 10.53 -18.29
C PRO A 70 8.01 9.94 -17.70
N THR A 71 7.96 9.60 -16.42
CA THR A 71 9.09 8.97 -15.72
C THR A 71 9.35 7.54 -16.23
N PRO A 72 10.63 7.11 -16.32
CA PRO A 72 11.01 5.74 -16.61
C PRO A 72 10.26 4.69 -15.78
N LEU A 73 10.08 3.48 -16.34
CA LEU A 73 9.36 2.38 -15.69
C LEU A 73 9.97 1.99 -14.33
N THR A 74 11.29 1.99 -14.24
CA THR A 74 12.06 1.70 -13.02
C THR A 74 11.74 2.69 -11.89
N ILE A 75 11.72 3.99 -12.18
CA ILE A 75 11.33 5.04 -11.23
C ILE A 75 9.86 4.88 -10.84
N ARG A 76 8.96 4.59 -11.78
CA ARG A 76 7.54 4.37 -11.49
C ARG A 76 7.33 3.19 -10.53
N ARG A 77 8.06 2.09 -10.74
CA ARG A 77 8.06 0.91 -9.86
C ARG A 77 8.48 1.28 -8.44
N ARG A 78 9.61 1.98 -8.30
CA ARG A 78 10.12 2.41 -6.99
C ARG A 78 9.21 3.43 -6.32
N LEU A 79 8.59 4.32 -7.08
CA LEU A 79 7.62 5.27 -6.57
C LEU A 79 6.40 4.56 -5.99
N LYS A 80 5.88 3.52 -6.65
CA LYS A 80 4.75 2.72 -6.15
C LYS A 80 5.09 2.02 -4.85
N LEU A 81 6.25 1.35 -4.77
CA LEU A 81 6.73 0.74 -3.54
C LEU A 81 6.90 1.78 -2.43
N CYS A 82 7.62 2.88 -2.70
CA CYS A 82 7.89 3.95 -1.75
C CYS A 82 6.60 4.60 -1.22
N ARG A 83 5.60 4.82 -2.10
CA ARG A 83 4.30 5.36 -1.72
C ARG A 83 3.56 4.38 -0.81
N PHE A 84 3.52 3.10 -1.17
CA PHE A 84 2.86 2.08 -0.34
C PHE A 84 3.49 1.97 1.05
N VAL A 85 4.81 1.86 1.17
CA VAL A 85 5.49 1.76 2.49
C VAL A 85 5.32 3.02 3.33
N CYS A 86 5.30 4.21 2.73
CA CYS A 86 4.98 5.44 3.45
C CYS A 86 3.52 5.47 3.92
N SER A 87 2.58 5.06 3.07
CA SER A 87 1.16 4.98 3.40
C SER A 87 0.92 3.98 4.54
N TYR A 88 1.56 2.81 4.50
CA TYR A 88 1.37 1.78 5.51
C TYR A 88 2.10 2.08 6.82
N PHE A 89 3.41 2.34 6.79
CA PHE A 89 4.19 2.50 8.02
C PHE A 89 4.05 3.88 8.66
N ARG A 90 3.85 4.93 7.86
CA ARG A 90 3.82 6.32 8.33
C ARG A 90 2.48 7.01 8.14
N ARG A 91 1.51 6.35 7.51
CA ARG A 91 0.19 6.94 7.22
C ARG A 91 0.27 8.21 6.38
N LEU A 92 1.27 8.30 5.50
CA LEU A 92 1.57 9.46 4.67
C LEU A 92 1.44 9.13 3.18
N ASP A 93 0.85 10.04 2.41
CA ASP A 93 1.01 10.03 0.96
C ASP A 93 2.16 10.95 0.57
N ILE A 94 3.29 10.37 0.13
CA ILE A 94 4.46 11.14 -0.34
C ILE A 94 4.16 11.96 -1.60
N THR A 95 3.08 11.66 -2.31
CA THR A 95 2.67 12.39 -3.51
C THR A 95 1.68 13.52 -3.23
N ASP A 96 1.10 13.58 -2.03
CA ASP A 96 0.03 14.53 -1.68
C ASP A 96 0.08 14.99 -0.20
N LEU A 97 1.27 15.29 0.31
CA LEU A 97 1.46 15.71 1.71
C LEU A 97 0.63 16.95 2.14
N PRO A 98 0.38 17.98 1.31
CA PRO A 98 -0.48 19.09 1.72
C PRO A 98 -1.93 18.68 2.00
N SER A 99 -2.49 17.69 1.29
CA SER A 99 -3.88 17.23 1.52
C SER A 99 -3.98 16.20 2.64
N VAL A 100 -2.94 15.40 2.87
CA VAL A 100 -2.92 14.37 3.93
C VAL A 100 -3.14 14.99 5.31
N PHE A 101 -2.55 16.14 5.62
CA PHE A 101 -2.78 16.81 6.92
C PHE A 101 -4.14 17.52 7.03
N ALA A 102 -4.87 17.67 5.93
CA ALA A 102 -6.17 18.34 5.90
C ALA A 102 -7.36 17.38 6.06
N ARG A 103 -7.16 16.07 5.89
CA ARG A 103 -8.21 15.06 6.04
C ARG A 103 -8.53 14.78 7.49
N LYS A 104 -9.82 14.58 7.78
CA LYS A 104 -10.24 14.09 9.10
C LYS A 104 -9.74 12.65 9.29
N PRO A 105 -9.20 12.32 10.47
CA PRO A 105 -8.83 10.94 10.79
C PRO A 105 -10.01 9.99 10.58
N GLY A 106 -9.77 8.87 9.90
CA GLY A 106 -10.78 7.83 9.70
C GLY A 106 -11.73 8.04 8.52
N GLU A 107 -11.61 9.10 7.71
CA GLU A 107 -12.34 9.23 6.45
C GLU A 107 -11.54 8.59 5.29
N ALA A 108 -12.20 7.77 4.46
CA ALA A 108 -11.59 7.22 3.26
C ALA A 108 -11.37 8.31 2.21
N ALA A 109 -10.32 8.16 1.38
CA ALA A 109 -10.15 9.04 0.23
C ALA A 109 -11.37 8.96 -0.73
N PRO A 110 -11.83 10.07 -1.32
CA PRO A 110 -13.00 10.08 -2.22
C PRO A 110 -12.94 9.07 -3.36
N HIS A 111 -11.73 8.81 -3.89
CA HIS A 111 -11.52 7.84 -4.97
C HIS A 111 -11.76 6.39 -4.54
N ILE A 112 -11.59 6.06 -3.25
CA ILE A 112 -11.83 4.71 -2.71
C ILE A 112 -13.33 4.42 -2.71
N THR A 113 -14.12 5.36 -2.19
CA THR A 113 -15.58 5.28 -2.19
C THR A 113 -16.12 5.24 -3.62
N ALA A 114 -15.63 6.11 -4.51
CA ALA A 114 -16.01 6.12 -5.93
C ALA A 114 -15.71 4.78 -6.60
N ARG A 115 -14.52 4.21 -6.40
CA ARG A 115 -14.14 2.90 -6.95
C ARG A 115 -15.06 1.79 -6.44
N ALA A 116 -15.35 1.74 -5.14
CA ALA A 116 -16.22 0.73 -4.57
C ALA A 116 -17.64 0.78 -5.17
N ILE A 117 -18.19 1.99 -5.32
CA ILE A 117 -19.49 2.21 -5.98
C ILE A 117 -19.45 1.73 -7.44
N THR A 118 -18.41 2.08 -8.20
CA THR A 118 -18.24 1.66 -9.60
C THR A 118 -18.13 0.15 -9.72
N TRP A 119 -17.34 -0.49 -8.86
CA TRP A 119 -17.16 -1.94 -8.82
C TRP A 119 -18.48 -2.67 -8.54
N LEU A 120 -19.21 -2.24 -7.52
CA LEU A 120 -20.52 -2.79 -7.16
C LEU A 120 -21.53 -2.62 -8.30
N ARG A 121 -21.62 -1.41 -8.86
CA ARG A 121 -22.50 -1.07 -9.98
C ARG A 121 -22.24 -1.98 -11.18
N ARG A 122 -20.97 -2.15 -11.59
CA ARG A 122 -20.58 -3.00 -12.73
C ARG A 122 -20.88 -4.48 -12.51
N ARG A 123 -20.93 -4.94 -11.26
CA ARG A 123 -21.36 -6.30 -10.92
C ARG A 123 -22.88 -6.44 -10.73
N GLY A 124 -23.65 -5.37 -10.90
CA GLY A 124 -25.09 -5.36 -10.63
C GLY A 124 -25.42 -5.60 -9.15
N GLN A 125 -24.51 -5.23 -8.25
CA GLN A 125 -24.63 -5.43 -6.81
C GLN A 125 -24.78 -4.10 -6.09
N THR A 126 -25.46 -4.11 -4.95
CA THR A 126 -25.56 -2.95 -4.04
C THR A 126 -24.64 -3.08 -2.83
N SER A 127 -24.10 -4.27 -2.59
CA SER A 127 -23.24 -4.61 -1.47
C SER A 127 -22.36 -5.81 -1.84
N VAL A 128 -21.19 -5.90 -1.21
CA VAL A 128 -20.31 -7.08 -1.33
C VAL A 128 -20.89 -8.31 -0.63
N PHE A 129 -21.88 -8.13 0.22
CA PHE A 129 -22.60 -9.23 0.86
C PHE A 129 -23.66 -9.84 -0.06
N PRO A 130 -23.93 -11.15 0.05
CA PRO A 130 -25.00 -11.79 -0.71
C PRO A 130 -26.37 -11.13 -0.47
N PRO A 131 -27.26 -11.10 -1.49
CA PRO A 131 -28.63 -10.60 -1.32
C PRO A 131 -29.35 -11.30 -0.16
N GLY A 132 -30.05 -10.53 0.67
CA GLY A 132 -30.75 -11.07 1.86
C GLY A 132 -29.88 -11.18 3.11
N THR A 133 -28.60 -10.79 3.07
CA THR A 133 -27.76 -10.70 4.26
C THR A 133 -28.16 -9.47 5.08
N THR A 134 -28.84 -9.69 6.20
CA THR A 134 -29.00 -8.66 7.24
C THR A 134 -27.70 -8.54 8.03
N ILE A 135 -26.97 -7.45 7.80
CA ILE A 135 -25.82 -7.09 8.62
C ILE A 135 -26.40 -6.41 9.86
N PRO A 136 -26.21 -6.96 11.07
CA PRO A 136 -26.65 -6.27 12.27
C PRO A 136 -26.00 -4.91 12.30
N SER A 137 -26.79 -3.87 12.53
CA SER A 137 -26.20 -2.56 12.87
C SER A 137 -25.36 -2.82 14.10
N PHE A 138 -24.06 -2.74 13.94
CA PHE A 138 -23.12 -2.94 15.02
C PHE A 138 -23.22 -1.68 15.91
N THR A 139 -24.25 -1.67 16.74
CA THR A 139 -24.51 -0.58 17.66
C THR A 139 -23.57 -0.76 18.85
N PRO A 140 -22.72 0.22 19.16
CA PRO A 140 -21.78 0.10 20.25
C PRO A 140 -22.54 -0.04 21.56
N SER A 141 -22.34 -1.16 22.25
CA SER A 141 -22.76 -1.29 23.63
C SER A 141 -21.72 -0.58 24.49
N THR A 142 -22.11 0.58 25.05
CA THR A 142 -21.47 1.38 26.13
C THR A 142 -20.71 2.67 25.77
N THR A 143 -21.07 3.70 26.54
CA THR A 143 -20.57 5.08 26.60
C THR A 143 -19.24 5.22 27.35
N GLU A 144 -18.17 4.56 26.91
CA GLU A 144 -16.83 4.84 27.43
C GLU A 144 -16.00 5.71 26.47
N PRO A 145 -15.40 6.82 26.93
CA PRO A 145 -14.51 7.63 26.11
C PRO A 145 -13.15 6.94 25.99
N ARG A 146 -12.85 6.34 24.83
CA ARG A 146 -11.55 5.67 24.59
C ARG A 146 -11.08 5.83 23.15
N ASN A 147 -10.35 6.91 22.88
CA ASN A 147 -9.74 7.21 21.57
C ASN A 147 -8.19 7.12 21.55
N THR A 148 -7.56 6.39 22.46
CA THR A 148 -6.10 6.14 22.39
C THR A 148 -5.74 4.75 22.89
N ALA A 149 -6.26 4.36 24.05
CA ALA A 149 -5.97 3.04 24.63
C ALA A 149 -6.58 1.87 23.84
N ARG A 150 -7.67 2.07 23.07
CA ARG A 150 -8.32 0.99 22.30
C ARG A 150 -7.60 0.74 20.97
N GLU A 151 -7.03 1.76 20.35
CA GLU A 151 -6.09 1.59 19.23
C GLU A 151 -4.81 0.91 19.70
N GLU A 152 -4.26 1.27 20.88
CA GLU A 152 -3.09 0.59 21.45
C GLU A 152 -3.36 -0.88 21.81
N VAL A 153 -4.58 -1.22 22.22
CA VAL A 153 -4.98 -2.59 22.63
C VAL A 153 -5.43 -3.46 21.45
N LEU A 154 -6.11 -2.90 20.43
CA LEU A 154 -6.53 -3.65 19.24
C LEU A 154 -5.43 -3.72 18.16
N PHE A 155 -4.53 -2.74 18.12
CA PHE A 155 -3.48 -2.62 17.10
C PHE A 155 -2.07 -2.74 17.66
N GLY A 156 -1.94 -3.07 18.95
CA GLY A 156 -0.83 -3.88 19.48
C GLY A 156 0.57 -3.43 19.10
N ARG A 157 0.89 -2.14 19.18
CA ARG A 157 2.24 -1.64 19.44
C ARG A 157 2.19 -0.14 19.57
N ASN A 158 2.80 0.37 20.63
CA ASN A 158 3.02 1.79 20.86
C ASN A 158 3.47 2.45 19.54
N LEU A 159 2.64 3.31 18.96
CA LEU A 159 3.06 4.37 18.05
C LEU A 159 3.94 5.32 18.86
N ARG A 160 5.10 4.83 19.31
CA ARG A 160 6.10 5.57 20.08
C ARG A 160 6.39 6.82 19.28
N LYS A 161 5.96 7.99 19.79
CA LYS A 161 6.21 9.35 19.30
C LYS A 161 7.09 9.42 18.03
N ARG A 162 6.55 8.99 16.89
CA ARG A 162 7.22 9.16 15.60
C ARG A 162 7.11 10.63 15.26
N HIS A 163 8.19 11.30 14.87
CA HIS A 163 8.14 12.73 14.63
C HIS A 163 7.35 13.09 13.35
N ILE A 164 7.19 12.12 12.45
CA ILE A 164 6.36 12.26 11.24
C ILE A 164 5.41 11.06 11.14
N ASN A 165 4.11 11.32 11.32
CA ASN A 165 2.99 10.44 11.02
C ASN A 165 1.90 11.25 10.32
N GLY A 166 1.22 10.64 9.36
CA GLY A 166 0.06 11.24 8.70
C GLY A 166 -1.26 10.68 9.22
N THR A 167 -2.32 10.85 8.43
CA THR A 167 -3.71 10.55 8.78
C THR A 167 -4.33 9.42 7.95
N LEU A 168 -3.55 8.84 7.02
CA LEU A 168 -4.06 7.77 6.15
C LEU A 168 -4.45 6.53 6.95
N THR A 169 -5.52 5.88 6.51
CA THR A 169 -6.02 4.63 7.06
C THR A 169 -5.47 3.42 6.29
N LEU A 170 -5.69 2.22 6.82
CA LEU A 170 -5.41 0.96 6.13
C LEU A 170 -6.29 0.81 4.90
N ARG A 171 -7.45 1.48 4.82
CA ARG A 171 -8.23 1.53 3.59
C ARG A 171 -7.49 2.26 2.47
N ASP A 172 -6.81 3.36 2.80
CA ASP A 172 -5.97 4.09 1.85
C ASP A 172 -4.74 3.27 1.47
N ALA A 173 -4.07 2.65 2.45
CA ALA A 173 -2.92 1.79 2.20
C ALA A 173 -3.29 0.52 1.40
N LEU A 174 -4.49 -0.03 1.59
CA LEU A 174 -5.02 -1.18 0.85
C LEU A 174 -5.12 -0.88 -0.64
N PHE A 175 -5.59 0.32 -1.01
CA PHE A 175 -5.64 0.71 -2.41
C PHE A 175 -4.24 0.76 -3.03
N GLU A 176 -3.27 1.37 -2.33
CA GLU A 176 -1.88 1.39 -2.77
C GLU A 176 -1.25 -0.02 -2.83
N PHE A 177 -1.59 -0.90 -1.90
CA PHE A 177 -1.18 -2.31 -1.92
C PHE A 177 -1.69 -3.03 -3.17
N MET A 178 -2.96 -2.84 -3.52
CA MET A 178 -3.57 -3.47 -4.69
C MET A 178 -2.93 -2.94 -5.98
N LEU A 179 -2.66 -1.64 -6.07
CA LEU A 179 -1.96 -1.04 -7.20
C LEU A 179 -0.52 -1.53 -7.32
N LEU A 180 0.23 -1.57 -6.21
CA LEU A 180 1.56 -2.15 -6.19
C LEU A 180 1.51 -3.61 -6.64
N SER A 181 0.50 -4.35 -6.17
CA SER A 181 0.40 -5.76 -6.47
C SER A 181 0.18 -6.03 -7.95
N ALA A 182 -0.77 -5.32 -8.54
CA ALA A 182 -1.07 -5.45 -9.96
C ALA A 182 0.09 -4.97 -10.84
N PHE A 183 0.81 -3.93 -10.40
CA PHE A 183 1.98 -3.44 -11.11
C PHE A 183 3.13 -4.46 -11.09
N GLU A 184 3.40 -5.08 -9.94
CA GLU A 184 4.43 -6.14 -9.84
C GLU A 184 4.04 -7.37 -10.67
N SER A 185 2.76 -7.77 -10.64
CA SER A 185 2.27 -8.86 -11.49
C SER A 185 2.45 -8.57 -12.99
N ALA A 186 2.22 -7.33 -13.42
CA ALA A 186 2.45 -6.91 -14.81
C ALA A 186 3.94 -6.89 -15.22
N LEU A 187 4.87 -6.97 -14.25
CA LEU A 187 6.31 -7.08 -14.47
C LEU A 187 6.81 -8.52 -14.28
N ASP A 188 5.95 -9.49 -14.60
CA ASP A 188 6.22 -10.93 -14.53
C ASP A 188 6.42 -11.48 -13.10
N ALA A 189 5.96 -10.77 -12.06
CA ALA A 189 5.85 -11.38 -10.74
C ALA A 189 4.68 -12.38 -10.71
N GLU A 190 4.98 -13.61 -10.32
CA GLU A 190 3.97 -14.67 -10.23
C GLU A 190 3.07 -14.45 -9.00
N VAL A 191 1.77 -14.27 -9.23
CA VAL A 191 0.78 -14.15 -8.16
C VAL A 191 0.46 -15.55 -7.64
N ASN A 192 0.81 -15.82 -6.39
CA ASN A 192 0.59 -17.10 -5.72
C ASN A 192 -0.50 -17.02 -4.65
N GLU A 193 -0.87 -18.15 -4.05
CA GLU A 193 -1.91 -18.21 -3.04
C GLU A 193 -1.59 -17.40 -1.77
N GLN A 194 -0.32 -17.30 -1.37
CA GLN A 194 0.09 -16.51 -0.20
C GLN A 194 -0.13 -15.01 -0.44
N TRP A 195 0.11 -14.53 -1.66
CA TRP A 195 -0.18 -13.15 -2.05
C TRP A 195 -1.69 -12.86 -1.97
N ILE A 196 -2.52 -13.79 -2.43
CA ILE A 196 -3.98 -13.65 -2.35
C ILE A 196 -4.46 -13.69 -0.90
N GLU A 197 -3.89 -14.56 -0.07
CA GLU A 197 -4.18 -14.60 1.37
C GLU A 197 -3.80 -13.26 2.04
N LEU A 198 -2.61 -12.73 1.76
CA LEU A 198 -2.18 -11.41 2.25
C LEU A 198 -3.16 -10.32 1.83
N ALA A 199 -3.61 -10.33 0.57
CA ALA A 199 -4.57 -9.34 0.06
C ALA A 199 -5.90 -9.39 0.82
N VAL A 200 -6.43 -10.59 1.08
CA VAL A 200 -7.70 -10.76 1.81
C VAL A 200 -7.54 -10.38 3.29
N GLN A 201 -6.43 -10.74 3.93
CA GLN A 201 -6.15 -10.31 5.30
C GLN A 201 -5.99 -8.79 5.41
N PHE A 202 -5.41 -8.15 4.39
CA PHE A 202 -5.35 -6.68 4.33
C PHE A 202 -6.76 -6.09 4.30
N MET A 203 -7.67 -6.61 3.45
CA MET A 203 -9.07 -6.15 3.42
C MET A 203 -9.72 -6.27 4.80
N LEU A 204 -9.51 -7.40 5.49
CA LEU A 204 -10.02 -7.62 6.83
C LEU A 204 -9.46 -6.61 7.84
N HIS A 205 -8.14 -6.46 7.92
CA HIS A 205 -7.51 -5.52 8.84
C HIS A 205 -7.88 -4.06 8.54
N ALA A 206 -8.11 -3.71 7.26
CA ALA A 206 -8.62 -2.40 6.89
C ALA A 206 -10.06 -2.17 7.38
N VAL A 207 -10.93 -3.19 7.34
CA VAL A 207 -12.26 -3.13 7.97
C VAL A 207 -12.12 -2.98 9.48
N LEU A 208 -11.31 -3.81 10.13
CA LEU A 208 -11.14 -3.80 11.59
C LEU A 208 -10.56 -2.46 12.09
N GLU A 209 -9.68 -1.81 11.33
CA GLU A 209 -9.18 -0.47 11.64
C GLU A 209 -10.23 0.63 11.42
N ALA A 210 -10.92 0.60 10.29
CA ALA A 210 -11.94 1.59 9.96
C ALA A 210 -13.16 1.50 10.89
N TYR A 211 -13.37 0.33 11.49
CA TYR A 211 -14.46 0.08 12.41
C TYR A 211 -14.20 0.80 13.75
N HIS A 212 -14.62 2.07 13.85
CA HIS A 212 -14.58 2.84 15.08
C HIS A 212 -15.99 3.00 15.69
N PRO A 213 -16.25 2.48 16.90
CA PRO A 213 -17.58 2.51 17.53
C PRO A 213 -18.05 3.89 18.05
N SER A 214 -17.43 5.03 17.68
CA SER A 214 -17.61 6.30 18.42
C SER A 214 -18.27 7.46 17.67
N SER A 215 -18.64 7.29 16.40
CA SER A 215 -19.32 8.36 15.68
C SER A 215 -20.82 8.06 15.59
N GLU A 216 -21.64 9.10 15.67
CA GLU A 216 -23.09 9.14 15.38
C GLU A 216 -23.38 8.79 13.90
N SER A 217 -22.71 7.77 13.38
CA SER A 217 -22.68 7.42 11.98
C SER A 217 -23.95 6.68 11.61
N SER A 218 -24.40 6.95 10.38
CA SER A 218 -25.49 6.27 9.70
C SER A 218 -25.53 4.77 10.03
N PRO A 219 -26.71 4.15 10.22
CA PRO A 219 -26.85 2.71 10.48
C PRO A 219 -26.19 1.81 9.42
N ASN A 220 -25.85 2.37 8.24
CA ASN A 220 -25.19 1.68 7.14
C ASN A 220 -23.66 1.87 7.08
N HIS A 221 -23.06 2.64 7.98
CA HIS A 221 -21.64 3.00 7.91
C HIS A 221 -20.70 1.77 7.91
N GLY A 222 -21.03 0.74 8.70
CA GLY A 222 -20.27 -0.51 8.68
C GLY A 222 -20.31 -1.23 7.33
N VAL A 223 -21.45 -1.16 6.62
CA VAL A 223 -21.61 -1.76 5.29
C VAL A 223 -20.79 -0.99 4.25
N GLU A 224 -20.78 0.33 4.33
CA GLU A 224 -19.98 1.21 3.47
C GLU A 224 -18.49 0.90 3.63
N ILE A 225 -17.99 0.77 4.87
CA ILE A 225 -16.60 0.38 5.16
C ILE A 225 -16.27 -0.97 4.52
N VAL A 226 -17.12 -1.98 4.71
CA VAL A 226 -16.87 -3.31 4.15
C VAL A 226 -16.92 -3.27 2.62
N ASN A 227 -17.86 -2.53 2.03
CA ASN A 227 -17.89 -2.31 0.58
C ASN A 227 -16.59 -1.68 0.07
N GLU A 228 -16.08 -0.64 0.73
CA GLU A 228 -14.82 0.02 0.35
C GLU A 228 -13.60 -0.91 0.42
N CYS A 229 -13.54 -1.76 1.43
CA CYS A 229 -12.43 -2.70 1.64
C CYS A 229 -12.51 -3.94 0.75
N PHE A 230 -13.70 -4.46 0.45
CA PHE A 230 -13.90 -5.74 -0.23
C PHE A 230 -14.30 -5.61 -1.71
N SER A 231 -14.44 -4.39 -2.24
CA SER A 231 -14.68 -4.14 -3.67
C SER A 231 -13.38 -4.18 -4.49
N TYR A 232 -12.72 -5.34 -4.45
CA TYR A 232 -11.57 -5.70 -5.27
C TYR A 232 -11.78 -7.11 -5.85
N GLY A 233 -11.17 -7.36 -7.00
CA GLY A 233 -11.34 -8.57 -7.78
C GLY A 233 -11.75 -8.25 -9.21
N PHE A 234 -11.96 -9.31 -10.01
CA PHE A 234 -12.31 -9.17 -11.42
C PHE A 234 -13.58 -8.32 -11.58
N MET A 235 -13.49 -7.32 -12.44
CA MET A 235 -14.55 -6.38 -12.77
C MET A 235 -14.77 -6.42 -14.29
N PRO A 236 -16.01 -6.70 -14.76
CA PRO A 236 -16.31 -6.59 -16.17
C PRO A 236 -16.01 -5.17 -16.67
N LEU A 237 -15.06 -5.06 -17.60
CA LEU A 237 -14.75 -3.79 -18.25
C LEU A 237 -15.77 -3.53 -19.34
N ILE A 238 -16.51 -2.43 -19.22
CA ILE A 238 -17.40 -1.95 -20.26
C ILE A 238 -16.57 -1.02 -21.14
N ILE A 239 -16.21 -1.46 -22.34
CA ILE A 239 -15.63 -0.59 -23.36
C ILE A 239 -16.83 0.17 -23.97
N PRO A 240 -16.94 1.50 -23.81
CA PRO A 240 -18.06 2.24 -24.39
C PRO A 240 -18.00 2.13 -25.93
N ILE A 241 -19.04 1.56 -26.53
CA ILE A 241 -19.14 1.37 -28.00
C ILE A 241 -19.82 2.59 -28.66
N THR A 242 -20.27 3.60 -27.91
CA THR A 242 -21.11 4.68 -28.48
C THR A 242 -20.71 6.10 -28.04
N ASP A 243 -20.59 6.97 -29.05
CA ASP A 243 -20.31 8.43 -29.06
C ASP A 243 -21.32 9.32 -28.30
N ASN A 244 -22.23 8.74 -27.51
CA ASN A 244 -23.22 9.52 -26.76
C ASN A 244 -22.67 9.78 -25.36
N GLY A 245 -22.04 10.94 -25.22
CA GLY A 245 -21.28 11.40 -24.05
C GLY A 245 -22.09 11.67 -22.79
N ASP A 246 -22.74 10.64 -22.25
CA ASP A 246 -23.33 10.64 -20.91
C ASP A 246 -23.18 9.22 -20.32
N ASP A 247 -21.98 8.85 -19.88
CA ASP A 247 -21.86 7.87 -18.80
C ASP A 247 -20.51 7.99 -18.06
N ASP A 248 -20.61 8.22 -16.75
CA ASP A 248 -19.55 8.31 -15.71
C ASP A 248 -18.80 6.97 -15.51
N THR A 249 -18.58 6.20 -16.58
CA THR A 249 -18.06 4.83 -16.57
C THR A 249 -16.65 4.72 -17.14
N GLU A 250 -15.91 5.84 -17.20
CA GLU A 250 -14.54 5.83 -17.72
C GLU A 250 -13.68 4.87 -16.90
N THR A 251 -13.28 3.76 -17.54
CA THR A 251 -12.38 2.80 -16.93
C THR A 251 -11.03 3.46 -16.79
N THR A 252 -10.60 3.72 -15.56
CA THR A 252 -9.31 4.38 -15.34
C THR A 252 -8.16 3.43 -15.69
N PRO A 253 -6.97 3.93 -16.09
CA PRO A 253 -5.80 3.08 -16.34
C PRO A 253 -5.43 2.20 -15.13
N GLN A 254 -5.70 2.69 -13.91
CA GLN A 254 -5.49 1.96 -12.67
C GLN A 254 -6.44 0.76 -12.54
N GLU A 255 -7.70 0.92 -12.93
CA GLU A 255 -8.68 -0.17 -12.95
C GLU A 255 -8.32 -1.25 -13.96
N ILE A 256 -7.81 -0.88 -15.14
CA ILE A 256 -7.35 -1.83 -16.15
C ILE A 256 -6.23 -2.70 -15.58
N ILE A 257 -5.19 -2.07 -15.02
CA ILE A 257 -4.04 -2.78 -14.45
C ILE A 257 -4.48 -3.71 -13.30
N LEU A 258 -5.36 -3.23 -12.42
CA LEU A 258 -5.92 -4.06 -11.35
C LEU A 258 -6.69 -5.27 -11.90
N ASN A 259 -7.48 -5.07 -12.95
CA ASN A 259 -8.28 -6.15 -13.53
C ASN A 259 -7.41 -7.21 -14.22
N ASP A 260 -6.34 -6.79 -14.90
CA ASP A 260 -5.39 -7.69 -15.58
C ASP A 260 -4.73 -8.67 -14.61
N MET A 261 -4.40 -8.22 -13.39
CA MET A 261 -3.85 -9.09 -12.33
C MET A 261 -4.75 -10.29 -12.01
N TYR A 262 -6.08 -10.12 -12.09
CA TYR A 262 -7.05 -11.18 -11.76
C TYR A 262 -7.37 -12.10 -12.94
N GLY A 263 -7.03 -11.71 -14.17
CA GLY A 263 -7.23 -12.51 -15.38
C GLY A 263 -6.21 -13.64 -15.56
N GLY A 264 -5.11 -13.61 -14.82
CA GLY A 264 -4.06 -14.64 -14.87
C GLY A 264 -4.49 -15.99 -14.31
N LEU A 265 -3.78 -17.05 -14.72
CA LEU A 265 -3.89 -18.37 -14.09
C LEU A 265 -2.96 -18.44 -12.88
N SER A 266 -3.37 -19.19 -11.85
CA SER A 266 -2.49 -19.52 -10.74
C SER A 266 -1.35 -20.45 -11.18
N SER A 267 -0.19 -20.28 -10.57
CA SER A 267 0.98 -21.14 -10.85
C SER A 267 0.85 -22.53 -10.28
N THR A 268 0.06 -22.69 -9.21
CA THR A 268 -0.14 -23.95 -8.50
C THR A 268 -1.39 -24.69 -8.97
N SER A 269 -2.30 -24.04 -9.69
CA SER A 269 -3.59 -24.61 -10.08
C SER A 269 -4.09 -24.08 -11.43
N SER A 270 -4.89 -24.87 -12.15
CA SER A 270 -5.56 -24.44 -13.39
C SER A 270 -6.74 -23.49 -13.15
N VAL A 271 -6.77 -22.82 -11.99
CA VAL A 271 -7.84 -21.92 -11.53
C VAL A 271 -7.36 -20.49 -11.73
N SER A 272 -8.26 -19.60 -12.17
CA SER A 272 -7.91 -18.18 -12.33
C SER A 272 -7.61 -17.54 -10.97
N ILE A 273 -6.68 -16.58 -10.95
CA ILE A 273 -6.36 -15.80 -9.74
C ILE A 273 -7.62 -15.11 -9.18
N GLY A 274 -8.50 -14.62 -10.07
CA GLY A 274 -9.80 -14.07 -9.70
C GLY A 274 -10.68 -15.06 -8.93
N GLU A 275 -10.77 -16.32 -9.36
CA GLU A 275 -11.57 -17.34 -8.67
C GLU A 275 -11.02 -17.69 -7.27
N ILE A 276 -9.70 -17.78 -7.13
CA ILE A 276 -9.05 -18.01 -5.83
C ILE A 276 -9.36 -16.84 -4.87
N LEU A 277 -9.22 -15.61 -5.35
CA LEU A 277 -9.54 -14.42 -4.58
C LEU A 277 -11.00 -14.41 -4.15
N GLU A 278 -11.95 -14.61 -5.08
CA GLU A 278 -13.38 -14.62 -4.77
C GLU A 278 -13.72 -15.66 -3.69
N THR A 279 -13.11 -16.85 -3.78
CA THR A 279 -13.31 -17.92 -2.80
C THR A 279 -12.83 -17.51 -1.40
N ARG A 280 -11.60 -17.01 -1.29
CA ARG A 280 -11.00 -16.56 -0.01
C ARG A 280 -11.74 -15.34 0.56
N ARG A 281 -12.05 -14.38 -0.31
CA ARG A 281 -12.80 -13.17 0.03
C ARG A 281 -14.17 -13.50 0.61
N ASN A 282 -14.93 -14.38 -0.05
CA ASN A 282 -16.27 -14.76 0.40
C ASN A 282 -16.24 -15.54 1.72
N ALA A 283 -15.19 -16.34 1.96
CA ALA A 283 -14.99 -16.99 3.26
C ALA A 283 -14.84 -15.95 4.38
N VAL A 284 -13.97 -14.96 4.22
CA VAL A 284 -13.77 -13.91 5.23
C VAL A 284 -14.99 -13.00 5.38
N LEU A 285 -15.68 -12.63 4.28
CA LEU A 285 -16.94 -11.88 4.34
C LEU A 285 -18.00 -12.60 5.16
N SER A 286 -18.10 -13.94 5.03
CA SER A 286 -19.05 -14.72 5.82
C SER A 286 -18.75 -14.67 7.32
N GLU A 287 -17.48 -14.55 7.69
CA GLU A 287 -17.05 -14.43 9.07
C GLU A 287 -17.23 -13.03 9.64
N LEU A 288 -17.23 -11.98 8.81
CA LEU A 288 -17.54 -10.62 9.25
C LEU A 288 -18.99 -10.48 9.73
N ILE A 289 -19.89 -11.36 9.31
CA ILE A 289 -21.29 -11.36 9.73
C ILE A 289 -21.37 -11.97 11.14
N PRO A 290 -21.77 -11.19 12.17
CA PRO A 290 -21.92 -11.74 13.51
C PRO A 290 -23.06 -12.77 13.54
N PRO A 291 -22.95 -13.81 14.38
CA PRO A 291 -24.02 -14.79 14.56
C PRO A 291 -25.31 -14.11 15.02
N TYR A 292 -26.47 -14.66 14.65
CA TYR A 292 -27.78 -14.07 14.93
C TYR A 292 -27.96 -13.73 16.42
N GLY A 293 -28.24 -12.46 16.72
CA GLY A 293 -28.41 -11.97 18.09
C GLY A 293 -27.10 -11.81 18.89
N GLY A 294 -25.94 -11.98 18.26
CA GLY A 294 -24.63 -11.77 18.87
C GLY A 294 -24.26 -10.29 19.00
N ASP A 295 -23.52 -9.96 20.06
CA ASP A 295 -22.91 -8.65 20.23
C ASP A 295 -21.80 -8.43 19.20
N GLY A 296 -21.95 -7.39 18.39
CA GLY A 296 -21.02 -7.05 17.30
C GLY A 296 -19.60 -6.76 17.78
N ASP A 297 -19.45 -6.07 18.92
CA ASP A 297 -18.15 -5.74 19.50
C ASP A 297 -17.41 -6.98 20.00
N THR A 298 -18.13 -7.93 20.59
CA THR A 298 -17.56 -9.22 21.02
C THR A 298 -17.19 -10.07 19.81
N HIS A 299 -17.96 -10.01 18.72
CA HIS A 299 -17.64 -10.71 17.48
C HIS A 299 -16.37 -10.17 16.83
N LEU A 300 -16.22 -8.85 16.72
CA LEU A 300 -15.01 -8.22 16.18
C LEU A 300 -13.76 -8.54 17.01
N ARG A 301 -13.87 -8.58 18.34
CA ARG A 301 -12.77 -9.01 19.21
C ARG A 301 -12.33 -10.45 18.92
N LYS A 302 -13.27 -11.37 18.72
CA LYS A 302 -12.96 -12.75 18.33
C LYS A 302 -12.29 -12.82 16.95
N LEU A 303 -12.67 -11.95 16.02
CA LEU A 303 -12.02 -11.86 14.71
C LEU A 303 -10.59 -11.36 14.82
N VAL A 304 -10.32 -10.36 15.66
CA VAL A 304 -8.95 -9.88 15.94
C VAL A 304 -8.09 -10.98 16.57
N GLU A 305 -8.67 -11.80 17.47
CA GLU A 305 -7.98 -12.97 18.03
C GLU A 305 -7.71 -14.07 16.99
N LYS A 306 -8.65 -14.28 16.05
CA LYS A 306 -8.52 -15.28 14.99
C LYS A 306 -7.55 -14.86 13.88
N TYR A 307 -7.44 -13.57 13.62
CA TYR A 307 -6.56 -12.99 12.61
C TYR A 307 -5.58 -12.01 13.29
N PRO A 308 -4.52 -12.54 13.93
CA PRO A 308 -3.57 -11.71 14.66
C PRO A 308 -2.85 -10.75 13.72
N ARG A 309 -2.76 -9.48 14.13
CA ARG A 309 -2.08 -8.44 13.37
C ARG A 309 -0.60 -8.76 13.11
N ASP A 310 0.08 -9.40 14.07
CA ASP A 310 1.50 -9.74 13.93
C ASP A 310 1.77 -10.73 12.79
N GLU A 311 0.85 -11.68 12.57
CA GLU A 311 0.97 -12.64 11.45
C GLU A 311 0.77 -11.94 10.12
N PHE A 312 -0.22 -11.04 10.03
CA PHE A 312 -0.44 -10.18 8.88
C PHE A 312 0.77 -9.29 8.58
N GLU A 313 1.33 -8.61 9.60
CA GLU A 313 2.51 -7.76 9.45
C GLU A 313 3.73 -8.56 8.98
N LYS A 314 3.91 -9.79 9.46
CA LYS A 314 4.97 -10.68 9.00
C LYS A 314 4.81 -11.05 7.52
N MET A 315 3.63 -11.48 7.09
CA MET A 315 3.37 -11.79 5.67
C MET A 315 3.57 -10.56 4.78
N LEU A 316 3.14 -9.38 5.25
CA LEU A 316 3.35 -8.15 4.52
C LEU A 316 4.83 -7.80 4.37
N MET A 317 5.62 -8.01 5.43
CA MET A 317 7.06 -7.79 5.39
C MET A 317 7.77 -8.77 4.46
N GLU A 318 7.40 -10.04 4.46
CA GLU A 318 7.92 -11.03 3.51
C GLU A 318 7.62 -10.62 2.07
N PHE A 319 6.40 -10.17 1.79
CA PHE A 319 6.01 -9.61 0.49
C PHE A 319 6.87 -8.40 0.10
N LEU A 320 7.00 -7.42 1.00
CA LEU A 320 7.78 -6.20 0.75
C LEU A 320 9.26 -6.49 0.51
N ILE A 321 9.86 -7.42 1.25
CA ILE A 321 11.24 -7.88 1.05
C ILE A 321 11.38 -8.54 -0.32
N GLY A 322 10.41 -9.37 -0.73
CA GLY A 322 10.38 -10.00 -2.05
C GLY A 322 10.31 -8.96 -3.19
N VAL A 323 9.36 -8.03 -3.10
CA VAL A 323 9.20 -6.94 -4.10
C VAL A 323 10.48 -6.10 -4.20
N ARG A 324 11.07 -5.72 -3.07
CA ARG A 324 12.32 -4.97 -3.00
C ARG A 324 13.51 -5.78 -3.54
N GLY A 325 13.56 -7.09 -3.27
CA GLY A 325 14.60 -7.99 -3.77
C GLY A 325 14.57 -8.17 -5.29
N ASN A 326 13.39 -8.05 -5.90
CA ASN A 326 13.19 -8.15 -7.35
C ASN A 326 13.46 -6.83 -8.10
N GLN A 327 13.92 -5.78 -7.42
CA GLN A 327 14.30 -4.50 -8.02
C GLN A 327 15.82 -4.37 -8.06
N ASP A 328 16.34 -3.98 -9.21
CA ASP A 328 17.76 -3.61 -9.31
C ASP A 328 18.08 -2.47 -8.35
N ARG A 329 19.33 -2.40 -7.87
CA ARG A 329 19.76 -1.23 -7.11
C ARG A 329 19.88 -0.01 -8.04
N PRO A 330 19.42 1.19 -7.64
CA PRO A 330 19.68 2.41 -8.41
C PRO A 330 21.17 2.64 -8.63
N VAL A 331 21.54 3.29 -9.75
CA VAL A 331 22.94 3.56 -10.11
C VAL A 331 23.71 4.22 -8.95
N LEU A 332 23.14 5.25 -8.31
CA LEU A 332 23.81 5.93 -7.20
C LEU A 332 24.04 4.99 -6.00
N ALA A 333 23.12 4.09 -5.70
CA ALA A 333 23.29 3.10 -4.63
C ALA A 333 24.32 2.01 -4.97
N GLN A 334 24.51 1.71 -6.26
CA GLN A 334 25.59 0.82 -6.69
C GLN A 334 26.95 1.50 -6.49
N LEU A 335 27.07 2.77 -6.89
CA LEU A 335 28.29 3.57 -6.77
C LEU A 335 28.72 3.76 -5.32
N GLU A 336 27.79 3.93 -4.38
CA GLU A 336 28.08 3.92 -2.93
C GLU A 336 28.77 2.63 -2.46
N GLY A 337 28.48 1.51 -3.14
CA GLY A 337 29.12 0.21 -2.90
C GLY A 337 30.37 -0.04 -3.74
N ASN A 338 30.95 1.00 -4.38
CA ASN A 338 32.07 0.89 -5.32
C ASN A 338 31.84 -0.09 -6.48
N ARG A 339 30.58 -0.24 -6.94
CA ARG A 339 30.21 -1.15 -8.02
C ARG A 339 29.29 -0.45 -9.02
N LEU A 340 29.30 -0.91 -10.27
CA LEU A 340 28.32 -0.48 -11.27
C LEU A 340 28.05 -1.64 -12.23
N ALA A 341 26.79 -2.01 -12.38
CA ALA A 341 26.39 -3.12 -13.23
C ALA A 341 26.86 -2.89 -14.68
N GLY A 342 27.55 -3.89 -15.24
CA GLY A 342 28.09 -3.83 -16.60
C GLY A 342 29.48 -3.20 -16.73
N TYR A 343 30.11 -2.80 -15.62
CA TYR A 343 31.46 -2.22 -15.59
C TYR A 343 32.40 -3.07 -14.71
N SER A 344 33.70 -3.04 -15.02
CA SER A 344 34.73 -3.66 -14.17
C SER A 344 35.02 -2.80 -12.93
N ASP A 345 35.55 -3.42 -11.87
CA ASP A 345 35.92 -2.69 -10.65
C ASP A 345 36.97 -1.60 -10.93
N GLU A 346 37.88 -1.83 -11.89
CA GLU A 346 38.86 -0.82 -12.33
C GLU A 346 38.20 0.37 -13.03
N GLU A 347 37.20 0.13 -13.87
CA GLU A 347 36.44 1.19 -14.56
C GLU A 347 35.67 2.04 -13.55
N VAL A 348 35.03 1.40 -12.57
CA VAL A 348 34.28 2.09 -11.50
C VAL A 348 35.22 2.90 -10.62
N LYS A 349 36.40 2.36 -10.27
CA LYS A 349 37.41 3.10 -9.51
C LYS A 349 37.96 4.29 -10.29
N GLY A 350 38.18 4.14 -11.59
CA GLY A 350 38.57 5.23 -12.49
C GLY A 350 37.52 6.34 -12.54
N LEU A 351 36.23 5.97 -12.65
CA LEU A 351 35.10 6.90 -12.63
C LEU A 351 35.02 7.66 -11.31
N LEU A 352 35.06 6.97 -10.17
CA LEU A 352 34.97 7.58 -8.84
C LEU A 352 36.13 8.55 -8.59
N THR A 353 37.34 8.18 -9.02
CA THR A 353 38.53 9.05 -8.96
C THR A 353 38.33 10.30 -9.82
N ALA A 354 37.79 10.16 -11.03
CA ALA A 354 37.51 11.30 -11.92
C ALA A 354 36.42 12.23 -11.36
N LEU A 355 35.49 11.70 -10.56
CA LEU A 355 34.46 12.45 -9.84
C LEU A 355 34.96 13.07 -8.52
N GLY A 356 36.24 12.89 -8.18
CA GLY A 356 36.85 13.43 -6.96
C GLY A 356 36.48 12.66 -5.68
N MET A 357 35.90 11.47 -5.82
CA MET A 357 35.64 10.59 -4.68
C MET A 357 36.90 9.77 -4.40
N VAL A 358 37.54 10.02 -3.25
CA VAL A 358 38.71 9.27 -2.80
C VAL A 358 38.23 7.87 -2.41
N THR A 359 38.49 6.87 -3.26
CA THR A 359 38.33 5.47 -2.86
C THR A 359 39.46 5.16 -1.88
N GLU A 360 39.18 5.18 -0.57
CA GLU A 360 40.14 4.67 0.40
C GLU A 360 40.47 3.23 0.03
N VAL A 361 41.76 3.00 -0.22
CA VAL A 361 42.31 1.67 -0.43
C VAL A 361 42.39 1.05 0.96
N GLU A 362 41.40 0.25 1.34
CA GLU A 362 41.56 -0.65 2.49
C GLU A 362 42.65 -1.65 2.15
N GLY A 363 43.71 -1.67 2.96
CA GLY A 363 44.84 -2.58 2.89
C GLY A 363 44.66 -3.80 3.78
#